data_AF-A0A7C6MLF6-F1
#
_entry.id   AF-A0A7C6MLF6-F1
#
_cell.length_a   1.000
_cell.length_b   1.000
_cell.length_c   1.000
_cell.angle_alpha   90.00
_cell.angle_beta   90.00
_cell.angle_gamma   90.00
#
_symmetry.space_group_name_H-M   'P 1'
#
loop_
_entity.id
_entity.type
_entity.pdbx_description
1 polymer ?
#
loop_
_entity_poly.entity_id
_entity_poly.type
_entity_poly.pdbx_seq_one_letter_code
_entity_poly.pdbx_strand_id
1 'polypeptide(L)'
;MMYCDELNIYERNILDSYGEQITNYDSGFICDVFSDIADSNVDIYFSDLFDWAKNNTWYIDEVQKEYGVCGGIVQQIKIAQGNYNEEKLYEVQDDILKYYAYNYLRNNEIDLSEEKLLDLENYIEHLSCNDRLDSINDYCRDLIKEEIEM
;
A
#
# COMPACT_ATOMS: atom_id res chain seq x y z
N MET A 1 -12.49 2.56 -21.38
CA MET A 1 -12.26 1.34 -20.57
C MET A 1 -12.58 1.74 -19.14
N MET A 2 -13.35 0.94 -18.42
CA MET A 2 -13.92 1.31 -17.12
C MET A 2 -12.81 1.65 -16.12
N TYR A 3 -13.00 2.75 -15.38
CA TYR A 3 -12.10 3.28 -14.34
C TYR A 3 -10.65 3.58 -14.75
N CYS A 4 -10.36 3.70 -16.05
CA CYS A 4 -8.98 3.93 -16.50
C CYS A 4 -8.42 5.29 -16.06
N ASP A 5 -9.26 6.32 -15.96
CA ASP A 5 -8.78 7.66 -15.61
C ASP A 5 -8.43 7.72 -14.12
N GLU A 6 -9.30 7.16 -13.27
CA GLU A 6 -9.10 7.01 -11.82
C GLU A 6 -7.86 6.16 -11.50
N LEU A 7 -7.74 4.98 -12.13
CA LEU A 7 -6.57 4.11 -11.95
C LEU A 7 -5.26 4.81 -12.34
N ASN A 8 -5.24 5.55 -13.45
CA ASN A 8 -4.06 6.31 -13.87
C ASN A 8 -3.69 7.43 -12.87
N ILE A 9 -4.67 8.01 -12.17
CA ILE A 9 -4.42 9.03 -11.15
C ILE A 9 -3.75 8.39 -9.94
N TYR A 10 -4.36 7.34 -9.38
CA TYR A 10 -3.81 6.70 -8.18
C TYR A 10 -2.48 6.00 -8.45
N GLU A 11 -2.32 5.33 -9.60
CA GLU A 11 -1.04 4.71 -9.99
C GLU A 11 0.11 5.71 -10.00
N ARG A 12 -0.15 6.95 -10.47
CA ARG A 12 0.87 8.01 -10.45
C ARG A 12 1.21 8.49 -9.05
N ASN A 13 0.23 8.52 -8.14
CA ASN A 13 0.44 8.99 -6.78
C ASN A 13 1.22 7.98 -5.93
N ILE A 14 1.15 6.69 -6.27
CA ILE A 14 1.75 5.59 -5.48
C ILE A 14 3.06 5.04 -6.06
N LEU A 15 3.53 5.56 -7.20
CA LEU A 15 4.64 4.97 -7.96
C LEU A 15 5.97 4.94 -7.18
N ASP A 16 6.19 5.90 -6.29
CA ASP A 16 7.41 6.00 -5.47
C ASP A 16 7.32 5.21 -4.15
N SER A 17 6.20 4.52 -3.88
CA SER A 17 5.98 3.76 -2.64
C SER A 17 5.88 2.25 -2.82
N TYR A 18 5.99 1.72 -4.04
CA TYR A 18 5.70 0.31 -4.37
C TYR A 18 4.22 -0.08 -4.13
N GLY A 19 3.35 0.92 -3.99
CA GLY A 19 1.95 0.72 -3.64
C GLY A 19 1.16 -0.07 -4.68
N GLU A 20 1.60 -0.11 -5.94
CA GLU A 20 0.96 -0.89 -7.00
C GLU A 20 0.95 -2.41 -6.70
N GLN A 21 1.92 -2.88 -5.90
CA GLN A 21 2.04 -4.29 -5.49
C GLN A 21 0.91 -4.75 -4.58
N ILE A 22 0.08 -3.83 -4.06
CA ILE A 22 -1.11 -4.17 -3.27
C ILE A 22 -2.05 -5.12 -4.02
N THR A 23 -2.06 -5.04 -5.35
CA THR A 23 -2.89 -5.89 -6.23
C THR A 23 -2.42 -7.35 -6.32
N ASN A 24 -1.27 -7.69 -5.74
CA ASN A 24 -0.80 -9.07 -5.60
C ASN A 24 -1.40 -9.79 -4.38
N TYR A 25 -2.18 -9.09 -3.56
CA TYR A 25 -2.77 -9.60 -2.31
C TYR A 25 -4.29 -9.61 -2.43
N ASP A 26 -4.93 -10.69 -1.96
CA ASP A 26 -6.40 -10.83 -1.98
C ASP A 26 -7.04 -10.62 -0.59
N SER A 27 -6.24 -10.67 0.48
CA SER A 27 -6.69 -10.57 1.87
C SER A 27 -5.51 -10.33 2.82
N GLY A 28 -5.79 -9.95 4.06
CA GLY A 28 -4.78 -9.71 5.09
C GLY A 28 -5.06 -8.43 5.86
N PHE A 29 -4.38 -8.22 6.99
CA PHE A 29 -4.39 -6.89 7.62
C PHE A 29 -3.56 -5.93 6.77
N ILE A 30 -4.02 -4.69 6.64
CA ILE A 30 -3.34 -3.68 5.81
C ILE A 30 -1.89 -3.48 6.27
N CYS A 31 -1.64 -3.47 7.58
CA CYS A 31 -0.29 -3.39 8.13
C CYS A 31 0.59 -4.56 7.71
N ASP A 32 0.11 -5.80 7.84
CA ASP A 32 0.87 -7.00 7.46
C ASP A 32 1.22 -6.97 5.96
N VAL A 33 0.25 -6.59 5.12
CA VAL A 33 0.45 -6.49 3.67
C VAL A 33 1.45 -5.39 3.32
N PHE A 34 1.38 -4.24 3.99
CA PHE A 34 2.32 -3.14 3.77
C PHE A 34 3.73 -3.51 4.21
N SER A 35 3.88 -4.16 5.38
CA SER A 35 5.17 -4.67 5.84
C SER A 35 5.75 -5.69 4.84
N ASP A 36 4.93 -6.62 4.32
CA ASP A 36 5.36 -7.59 3.31
C ASP A 36 5.83 -6.92 2.00
N ILE A 37 5.09 -5.91 1.52
CA ILE A 37 5.50 -5.11 0.36
C ILE A 37 6.82 -4.39 0.66
N ALA A 38 6.93 -3.70 1.80
CA ALA A 38 8.13 -2.95 2.17
C ALA A 38 9.38 -3.82 2.23
N ASP A 39 9.28 -4.99 2.90
CA ASP A 39 10.37 -5.94 3.05
C ASP A 39 10.78 -6.58 1.72
N SER A 40 9.82 -6.86 0.85
CA SER A 40 10.10 -7.44 -0.48
C SER A 40 10.85 -6.48 -1.41
N ASN A 41 10.79 -5.17 -1.14
CA ASN A 41 11.46 -4.12 -1.90
C ASN A 41 12.74 -3.60 -1.21
N VAL A 42 13.27 -4.31 -0.20
CA VAL A 42 14.61 -4.05 0.34
C VAL A 42 15.69 -4.58 -0.61
N ASP A 43 16.73 -3.79 -0.85
CA ASP A 43 17.79 -4.13 -1.78
C ASP A 43 18.54 -5.41 -1.36
N ILE A 44 18.72 -6.32 -2.32
CA ILE A 44 19.43 -7.58 -2.09
C ILE A 44 20.94 -7.44 -2.26
N TYR A 45 21.39 -6.51 -3.09
CA TYR A 45 22.81 -6.29 -3.39
C TYR A 45 23.42 -5.25 -2.46
N PHE A 46 24.63 -5.53 -1.97
CA PHE A 46 25.31 -4.62 -1.06
C PHE A 46 25.64 -3.27 -1.70
N SER A 47 25.93 -3.22 -3.00
CA SER A 47 26.17 -1.96 -3.71
C SER A 47 24.99 -1.00 -3.55
N ASP A 48 23.79 -1.51 -3.77
CA ASP A 48 22.57 -0.72 -3.83
C ASP A 48 22.17 -0.26 -2.42
N LEU A 49 22.26 -1.17 -1.44
CA LEU A 49 22.10 -0.82 -0.01
C LEU A 49 23.05 0.29 0.44
N PHE A 50 24.34 0.18 0.11
CA PHE A 50 25.32 1.20 0.50
C PHE A 50 25.14 2.50 -0.28
N ASP A 51 24.67 2.45 -1.52
CA ASP A 51 24.34 3.64 -2.30
C ASP A 51 23.12 4.37 -1.72
N TRP A 52 22.07 3.63 -1.35
CA TRP A 52 20.89 4.18 -0.65
C TRP A 52 21.28 4.76 0.72
N ALA A 53 22.08 4.04 1.51
CA ALA A 53 22.49 4.44 2.85
C ALA A 53 23.20 5.80 2.90
N LYS A 54 23.94 6.18 1.86
CA LYS A 54 24.67 7.47 1.78
C LYS A 54 23.77 8.67 1.97
N ASN A 55 22.52 8.59 1.51
CA ASN A 55 21.57 9.69 1.56
C ASN A 55 20.52 9.52 2.67
N ASN A 56 20.50 8.37 3.35
CA ASN A 56 19.43 7.97 4.28
C ASN A 56 19.97 7.57 5.66
N THR A 57 21.08 8.18 6.10
CA THR A 57 21.73 7.83 7.38
C THR A 57 20.82 8.02 8.59
N TRP A 58 19.84 8.93 8.52
CA TRP A 58 18.86 9.14 9.59
C TRP A 58 18.09 7.86 9.94
N TYR A 59 17.63 7.10 8.94
CA TYR A 59 16.92 5.84 9.17
C TYR A 59 17.80 4.79 9.85
N ILE A 60 19.10 4.78 9.53
CA ILE A 60 20.08 3.89 10.17
C ILE A 60 20.24 4.26 11.66
N ASP A 61 20.32 5.57 11.95
CA ASP A 61 20.40 6.06 13.32
C ASP A 61 19.13 5.72 14.13
N GLU A 62 17.94 5.82 13.53
CA GLU A 62 16.67 5.43 14.18
C GLU A 62 16.65 3.92 14.51
N VAL A 63 17.06 3.06 13.57
CA VAL A 63 17.20 1.61 13.85
C VAL A 63 18.14 1.36 15.02
N GLN A 64 19.27 2.09 15.09
CA GLN A 64 20.20 1.94 16.19
C GLN A 64 19.63 2.44 17.54
N LYS A 65 18.78 3.48 17.52
CA LYS A 65 18.09 3.97 18.74
C LYS A 65 17.05 2.98 19.25
N GLU A 66 16.27 2.40 18.34
CA GLU A 66 15.18 1.49 18.69
C GLU A 66 15.68 0.11 19.14
N TYR A 67 16.62 -0.46 18.38
CA TYR A 67 17.06 -1.85 18.58
C TYR A 67 18.46 -1.98 19.20
N GLY A 68 19.18 -0.87 19.41
CA GLY A 68 20.60 -0.89 19.77
C GLY A 68 21.48 -1.34 18.60
N VAL A 69 22.67 -1.86 18.89
CA VAL A 69 23.53 -2.46 17.85
C VAL A 69 22.98 -3.85 17.50
N CYS A 70 21.94 -3.89 16.67
CA CYS A 70 21.37 -5.11 16.14
C CYS A 70 22.13 -5.55 14.87
N GLY A 71 22.69 -6.75 14.87
CA GLY A 71 23.43 -7.28 13.71
C GLY A 71 24.63 -6.44 13.25
N GLY A 72 25.10 -6.70 12.02
CA GLY A 72 26.13 -5.89 11.35
C GLY A 72 25.53 -4.71 10.60
N ILE A 73 26.37 -3.76 10.16
CA ILE A 73 25.93 -2.53 9.46
C ILE A 73 25.01 -2.81 8.26
N VAL A 74 25.26 -3.89 7.52
CA VAL A 74 24.40 -4.29 6.39
C VAL A 74 23.00 -4.65 6.86
N GLN A 75 22.86 -5.36 7.98
CA GLN A 75 21.56 -5.70 8.54
C GLN A 75 20.82 -4.44 9.00
N GLN A 76 21.53 -3.49 9.60
CA GLN A 76 20.94 -2.21 10.05
C GLN A 76 20.47 -1.38 8.86
N ILE A 77 21.24 -1.32 7.77
CA ILE A 77 20.82 -0.66 6.52
C ILE A 77 19.56 -1.33 5.94
N LYS A 78 19.47 -2.66 5.95
CA LYS A 78 18.29 -3.38 5.47
C LYS A 78 17.04 -3.06 6.27
N ILE A 79 17.14 -3.10 7.61
CA ILE A 79 16.01 -2.72 8.48
C ILE A 79 15.62 -1.26 8.23
N ALA A 80 16.61 -0.37 8.12
CA ALA A 80 16.37 1.05 7.84
C ALA A 80 15.66 1.27 6.51
N GLN A 81 16.03 0.54 5.46
CA GLN A 81 15.38 0.62 4.15
C GLN A 81 13.97 0.02 4.18
N GLY A 82 13.75 -1.08 4.91
CA GLY A 82 12.41 -1.64 5.14
C GLY A 82 11.48 -0.62 5.80
N ASN A 83 11.92 -0.02 6.91
CA ASN A 83 11.17 1.03 7.61
C ASN A 83 10.88 2.26 6.72
N TYR A 84 11.85 2.67 5.88
CA TYR A 84 11.67 3.75 4.92
C TYR A 84 10.59 3.42 3.87
N ASN A 85 10.65 2.20 3.31
CA ASN A 85 9.68 1.73 2.33
C ASN A 85 8.27 1.66 2.95
N GLU A 86 8.16 1.18 4.19
CA GLU A 86 6.89 1.10 4.91
C GLU A 86 6.30 2.49 5.22
N GLU A 87 7.13 3.45 5.65
CA GLU A 87 6.70 4.84 5.83
C GLU A 87 6.15 5.43 4.52
N LYS A 88 6.80 5.16 3.39
CA LYS A 88 6.34 5.60 2.07
C LYS A 88 4.98 5.03 1.69
N LEU A 89 4.70 3.77 2.03
CA LEU A 89 3.37 3.18 1.80
C LEU A 89 2.30 3.89 2.63
N TYR A 90 2.57 4.16 3.91
CA TYR A 90 1.63 4.84 4.79
C TYR A 90 1.41 6.32 4.43
N GLU A 91 2.40 7.02 3.88
CA GLU A 91 2.26 8.40 3.39
C GLU A 91 1.17 8.55 2.31
N VAL A 92 0.90 7.48 1.55
CA VAL A 92 -0.09 7.46 0.45
C VAL A 92 -1.11 6.32 0.58
N GLN A 93 -1.37 5.87 1.81
CA GLN A 93 -2.22 4.71 2.10
C GLN A 93 -3.57 4.78 1.36
N ASP A 94 -4.26 5.92 1.43
CA ASP A 94 -5.61 6.06 0.86
C ASP A 94 -5.60 5.86 -0.65
N ASP A 95 -4.61 6.40 -1.35
CA ASP A 95 -4.46 6.24 -2.80
C ASP A 95 -4.14 4.79 -3.17
N ILE A 96 -3.35 4.09 -2.35
CA ILE A 96 -3.07 2.65 -2.54
C ILE A 96 -4.36 1.82 -2.39
N LEU A 97 -5.16 2.09 -1.35
CA LEU A 97 -6.40 1.37 -1.10
C LEU A 97 -7.47 1.69 -2.16
N LYS A 98 -7.54 2.94 -2.63
CA LYS A 98 -8.38 3.33 -3.78
C LYS A 98 -7.90 2.61 -5.05
N TYR A 99 -6.61 2.60 -5.33
CA TYR A 99 -6.04 1.85 -6.47
C TYR A 99 -6.41 0.36 -6.42
N TYR A 100 -6.33 -0.26 -5.24
CA TYR A 100 -6.76 -1.64 -5.02
C TYR A 100 -8.26 -1.83 -5.32
N ALA A 101 -9.12 -0.97 -4.76
CA ALA A 101 -10.57 -1.06 -4.93
C ALA A 101 -11.00 -0.89 -6.40
N TYR A 102 -10.47 0.12 -7.10
CA TYR A 102 -10.76 0.34 -8.52
C TYR A 102 -10.23 -0.80 -9.41
N ASN A 103 -9.10 -1.40 -9.07
CA ASN A 103 -8.63 -2.62 -9.77
C ASN A 103 -9.58 -3.80 -9.54
N TYR A 104 -10.07 -3.99 -8.31
CA TYR A 104 -11.05 -5.02 -8.01
C TYR A 104 -12.34 -4.82 -8.82
N LEU A 105 -12.92 -3.61 -8.84
CA LEU A 105 -14.12 -3.30 -9.62
C LEU A 105 -13.91 -3.57 -11.12
N ARG A 106 -12.79 -3.07 -11.67
CA ARG A 106 -12.43 -3.27 -13.08
C ARG A 106 -12.26 -4.75 -13.43
N ASN A 107 -11.54 -5.52 -12.61
CA ASN A 107 -11.24 -6.93 -12.89
C ASN A 107 -12.48 -7.82 -12.79
N ASN A 108 -13.51 -7.38 -12.05
CA ASN A 108 -14.78 -8.08 -11.90
C ASN A 108 -15.89 -7.50 -12.80
N GLU A 109 -15.57 -6.56 -13.68
CA GLU A 109 -16.52 -5.89 -14.58
C GLU A 109 -17.72 -5.26 -13.83
N ILE A 110 -17.48 -4.74 -12.63
CA ILE A 110 -18.47 -4.08 -11.78
C ILE A 110 -18.49 -2.58 -12.13
N ASP A 111 -19.64 -2.09 -12.62
CA ASP A 111 -19.87 -0.67 -12.89
C ASP A 111 -20.80 -0.08 -11.83
N LEU A 112 -20.22 0.65 -10.88
CA LEU A 112 -20.93 1.40 -9.85
C LEU A 112 -21.26 2.82 -10.34
N SER A 113 -22.43 3.34 -9.96
CA SER A 113 -22.75 4.76 -10.13
C SER A 113 -21.79 5.70 -9.39
N GLU A 114 -21.69 6.96 -9.85
CA GLU A 114 -20.84 7.99 -9.23
C GLU A 114 -21.11 8.17 -7.72
N GLU A 115 -22.37 8.05 -7.29
CA GLU A 115 -22.75 8.12 -5.88
C GLU A 115 -22.13 6.97 -5.08
N LYS A 116 -22.18 5.75 -5.60
CA LYS A 116 -21.62 4.56 -4.95
C LYS A 116 -20.09 4.54 -4.96
N LEU A 117 -19.47 5.10 -5.99
CA LEU A 117 -18.01 5.33 -5.99
C LEU A 117 -17.60 6.31 -4.90
N LEU A 118 -18.37 7.38 -4.69
CA LEU A 118 -18.11 8.32 -3.60
C LEU A 118 -18.28 7.65 -2.22
N ASP A 119 -19.30 6.80 -2.05
CA ASP A 119 -19.47 5.99 -0.83
C ASP A 119 -18.27 5.06 -0.58
N LEU A 120 -17.77 4.40 -1.62
CA LEU A 120 -16.56 3.56 -1.57
C LEU A 120 -15.32 4.34 -1.15
N GLU A 121 -15.07 5.50 -1.77
CA GLU A 121 -13.91 6.32 -1.40
C GLU A 121 -14.01 6.84 0.03
N ASN A 122 -15.19 7.27 0.46
CA ASN A 122 -15.44 7.67 1.84
C ASN A 122 -15.18 6.51 2.81
N TYR A 123 -15.61 5.29 2.48
CA TYR A 123 -15.33 4.11 3.29
C TYR A 123 -13.81 3.87 3.43
N ILE A 124 -13.06 3.97 2.33
CA ILE A 124 -11.61 3.77 2.32
C ILE A 124 -10.88 4.78 3.20
N GLU A 125 -11.26 6.06 3.17
CA GLU A 125 -10.64 7.13 3.98
C GLU A 125 -10.81 6.92 5.51
N HIS A 126 -11.71 6.01 5.92
CA HIS A 126 -11.91 5.65 7.32
C HIS A 126 -11.21 4.34 7.72
N LEU A 127 -10.54 3.66 6.79
CA LEU A 127 -9.78 2.46 7.08
C LEU A 127 -8.45 2.79 7.77
N SER A 128 -8.13 2.00 8.78
CA SER A 128 -6.85 2.03 9.47
C SER A 128 -5.97 0.86 9.04
N CYS A 129 -4.68 0.93 9.37
CA CYS A 129 -3.75 -0.17 9.10
C CYS A 129 -4.12 -1.50 9.80
N ASN A 130 -4.96 -1.47 10.84
CA ASN A 130 -5.43 -2.66 11.54
C ASN A 130 -6.69 -3.26 10.91
N ASP A 131 -7.24 -2.64 9.87
CA ASP A 131 -8.38 -3.19 9.13
C ASP A 131 -7.91 -4.20 8.08
N ARG A 132 -8.86 -4.98 7.59
CA ARG A 132 -8.58 -6.06 6.64
C ARG A 132 -8.71 -5.56 5.20
N LEU A 133 -7.73 -5.85 4.35
CA LEU A 133 -7.78 -5.53 2.92
C LEU A 133 -9.01 -6.12 2.23
N ASP A 134 -9.41 -7.34 2.61
CA ASP A 134 -10.59 -8.02 2.06
C ASP A 134 -11.92 -7.36 2.43
N SER A 135 -11.96 -6.44 3.41
CA SER A 135 -13.17 -5.69 3.73
C SER A 135 -13.57 -4.71 2.62
N ILE A 136 -12.61 -4.24 1.83
CA ILE A 136 -12.87 -3.42 0.63
C ILE A 136 -13.65 -4.25 -0.41
N ASN A 137 -13.23 -5.49 -0.64
CA ASN A 137 -13.90 -6.39 -1.58
C ASN A 137 -15.35 -6.67 -1.13
N ASP A 138 -15.54 -6.89 0.17
CA ASP A 138 -16.86 -7.10 0.75
C ASP A 138 -17.74 -5.84 0.66
N TYR A 139 -17.18 -4.65 0.92
CA TYR A 139 -17.90 -3.38 0.78
C TYR A 139 -18.33 -3.13 -0.67
N CYS A 140 -17.44 -3.35 -1.64
CA CYS A 140 -17.78 -3.28 -3.07
C CYS A 140 -18.95 -4.21 -3.42
N ARG A 141 -19.00 -5.44 -2.88
CA ARG A 141 -20.11 -6.38 -3.13
C ARG A 141 -21.42 -5.92 -2.51
N ASP A 142 -21.38 -5.25 -1.37
CA ASP A 142 -22.58 -4.74 -0.70
C ASP A 142 -23.16 -3.54 -1.46
N LEU A 143 -22.32 -2.62 -1.96
CA LEU A 143 -22.77 -1.51 -2.81
C LEU A 143 -23.50 -2.00 -4.07
N ILE A 144 -23.03 -3.07 -4.69
CA ILE A 144 -23.69 -3.67 -5.87
C ILE A 144 -25.10 -4.19 -5.53
N LYS A 145 -25.26 -4.84 -4.38
CA LYS A 145 -26.57 -5.36 -3.96
C LYS A 145 -27.55 -4.22 -3.76
N GLU A 146 -27.11 -3.15 -3.10
CA GLU A 146 -27.92 -1.94 -2.91
C GLU A 146 -28.35 -1.33 -4.25
N GLU A 147 -27.46 -1.30 -5.24
CA GLU A 147 -27.74 -0.73 -6.56
C GLU A 147 -28.73 -1.57 -7.40
N ILE A 148 -28.75 -2.90 -7.20
CA ILE A 148 -29.73 -3.80 -7.85
C ILE A 148 -31.11 -3.73 -7.19
N GLU A 149 -31.17 -3.39 -5.89
CA GLU A 149 -32.43 -3.35 -5.12
C GLU A 149 -33.19 -2.02 -5.25
N MET A 150 -32.60 -0.99 -5.88
CA MET A 150 -33.24 0.30 -6.22
C MET A 150 -34.02 0.26 -7.55
#